data_AF-A0A816JU22-F1
#
_entry.id   AF-A0A816JU22-F1
#
_cell.length_a   1.000
_cell.length_b   1.000
_cell.length_c   1.000
_cell.angle_alpha   90.00
_cell.angle_beta   90.00
_cell.angle_gamma   90.00
#
_symmetry.space_group_name_H-M   'P 1'
#
loop_
_entity.id
_entity.type
_entity.pdbx_description
1 polymer ?
#
loop_
_entity_poly.entity_id
_entity_poly.type
_entity_poly.pdbx_seq_one_letter_code
_entity_poly.pdbx_strand_id
1 'polypeptide(L)' 'MAASQIVLSELRPGCCARIVVTRLLRFWEARNAKKGGALMGVDMLLLDDQSFFRPSICFCTLAEHVPRTSS' A
#
# COMPACT_ATOMS: atom_id res chain seq x y z
N MET A 1 -9.73 -21.02 -9.08
CA MET A 1 -10.67 -19.92 -8.78
C MET A 1 -10.05 -18.64 -9.29
N ALA A 2 -10.68 -17.95 -10.24
CA ALA A 2 -10.18 -16.64 -10.68
C ALA A 2 -10.42 -15.63 -9.55
N ALA A 3 -9.36 -14.97 -9.09
CA ALA A 3 -9.52 -13.90 -8.11
C ALA A 3 -10.31 -12.76 -8.74
N SER A 4 -11.44 -12.38 -8.13
CA SER A 4 -12.18 -11.21 -8.57
C SER A 4 -11.34 -9.97 -8.31
N GLN A 5 -11.03 -9.25 -9.39
CA GLN A 5 -10.40 -7.94 -9.31
C GLN A 5 -11.47 -6.95 -8.84
N ILE A 6 -11.12 -6.12 -7.87
CA ILE A 6 -12.00 -5.02 -7.43
C ILE A 6 -11.35 -3.70 -7.78
N VAL A 7 -12.16 -2.65 -7.83
CA VAL A 7 -11.68 -1.27 -7.93
C VAL A 7 -11.20 -0.76 -6.59
N LEU A 8 -10.32 0.24 -6.60
CA LEU A 8 -9.69 0.78 -5.39
C LEU A 8 -10.73 1.29 -4.36
N SER A 9 -11.85 1.84 -4.81
CA SER A 9 -12.94 2.33 -3.96
C SER A 9 -13.64 1.24 -3.14
N GLU A 10 -13.54 -0.03 -3.54
CA GLU A 10 -14.18 -1.17 -2.86
C GLU A 10 -13.29 -1.77 -1.76
N LEU A 11 -12.07 -1.23 -1.57
CA LEU A 11 -11.18 -1.62 -0.48
C LEU A 11 -11.81 -1.21 0.86
N ARG A 12 -12.10 -2.20 1.69
CA ARG A 12 -12.56 -1.97 3.07
C ARG A 12 -11.36 -1.95 4.03
N PRO A 13 -11.37 -1.08 5.04
CA PRO A 13 -10.35 -1.11 6.09
C PRO A 13 -10.40 -2.46 6.85
N GLY A 14 -9.24 -3.06 7.09
CA GLY A 14 -9.09 -4.33 7.80
C GLY A 14 -8.13 -5.31 7.09
N CYS A 15 -8.02 -6.53 7.63
CA CYS A 15 -7.24 -7.60 7.01
C CYS A 15 -8.03 -8.22 5.86
N CYS A 16 -7.72 -7.83 4.63
CA CYS A 16 -8.34 -8.38 3.42
C CYS A 16 -7.24 -8.71 2.40
N ALA A 17 -7.26 -9.93 1.84
CA ALA A 17 -6.41 -10.29 0.72
C ALA A 17 -7.20 -10.08 -0.58
N ARG A 18 -6.82 -9.08 -1.37
CA ARG A 18 -7.53 -8.71 -2.60
C ARG A 18 -6.55 -8.29 -3.69
N ILE A 19 -6.94 -8.52 -4.94
CA ILE A 19 -6.22 -8.09 -6.12
C ILE A 19 -6.92 -6.85 -6.70
N VAL A 20 -6.15 -5.79 -6.93
CA VAL A 20 -6.61 -4.54 -7.54
C VAL A 20 -5.63 -4.21 -8.66
N VAL A 21 -6.14 -3.81 -9.82
CA VAL A 21 -5.32 -3.35 -10.95
C VAL A 21 -5.45 -1.84 -11.02
N THR A 22 -4.32 -1.15 -10.88
CA THR A 22 -4.27 0.32 -10.79
C THR A 22 -3.04 0.85 -11.52
N ARG A 23 -3.04 2.12 -11.89
CA ARG A 23 -1.86 2.80 -12.43
C ARG A 23 -1.12 3.48 -11.29
N LEU A 24 0.17 3.16 -11.12
CA LEU A 24 1.04 3.86 -10.17
C LEU A 24 1.42 5.23 -10.73
N LEU A 25 0.98 6.30 -10.08
CA LEU A 25 1.31 7.67 -10.48
C LEU A 25 2.62 8.15 -9.85
N ARG A 26 2.84 7.86 -8.57
CA ARG A 26 4.01 8.35 -7.85
C ARG A 26 4.37 7.43 -6.68
N PHE A 27 5.66 7.37 -6.40
CA PHE A 27 6.27 6.52 -5.38
C PHE A 27 7.17 7.35 -4.47
N TRP A 28 7.09 7.11 -3.17
CA TRP A 28 8.01 7.65 -2.18
C TRP A 28 8.50 6.56 -1.25
N GLU A 29 9.78 6.64 -0.91
CA GLU A 29 10.36 5.84 0.15
C GLU A 29 10.21 6.56 1.49
N ALA A 30 9.51 5.94 2.43
CA ALA A 30 9.44 6.43 3.80
C ALA A 30 10.71 5.94 4.53
N ARG A 31 11.74 6.78 4.55
CA ARG A 31 13.00 6.50 5.26
C ARG A 31 13.03 7.17 6.62
N ASN A 32 13.47 6.43 7.64
CA ASN A 32 13.62 6.96 8.99
C ASN A 32 15.04 7.53 9.19
N ALA A 33 15.14 8.87 9.19
CA ALA A 33 16.40 9.57 9.43
C ALA A 33 17.03 9.25 10.80
N LYS A 34 16.22 8.97 11.84
CA LYS A 34 16.71 8.61 13.18
C LYS A 34 17.30 7.19 13.24
N LYS A 35 16.95 6.33 12.29
CA LYS A 35 17.48 4.95 12.17
C LYS A 35 18.50 4.83 11.03
N GLY A 36 19.31 5.87 10.83
CA GLY A 36 20.36 5.89 9.79
C GLY A 36 19.81 5.86 8.36
N GLY A 37 18.60 6.37 8.13
CA GLY A 37 17.95 6.35 6.82
C GLY A 37 17.37 4.99 6.42
N ALA A 38 17.16 4.09 7.38
CA ALA A 38 16.52 2.79 7.14
C ALA A 38 15.13 2.97 6.51
N LEU A 39 14.83 2.16 5.50
CA LEU A 39 13.51 2.11 4.87
C LEU A 39 12.49 1.58 5.88
N MET A 40 11.42 2.33 6.10
CA MET A 40 10.31 1.94 7.00
C MET A 40 9.01 1.65 6.27
N GLY A 41 8.94 2.01 4.99
CA GLY A 41 7.76 1.78 4.17
C GLY A 41 7.86 2.52 2.85
N VAL A 42 6.78 2.43 2.09
CA VAL A 42 6.66 3.10 0.81
C VAL A 42 5.28 3.70 0.68
N ASP A 43 5.23 4.95 0.23
CA ASP A 43 3.98 5.64 -0.06
C ASP A 43 3.74 5.58 -1.56
N MET A 44 2.61 5.01 -1.94
CA MET A 44 2.22 4.84 -3.34
C MET A 44 0.96 5.65 -3.64
N LEU A 45 1.04 6.49 -4.66
CA LEU A 45 -0.09 7.19 -5.22
C LEU A 45 -0.64 6.37 -6.39
N LEU A 46 -1.83 5.80 -6.21
CA LEU A 46 -2.47 4.94 -7.20
C LEU A 46 -3.67 5.65 -7.83
N LEU A 47 -3.84 5.46 -9.13
CA LEU A 47 -5.01 5.89 -9.89
C LEU A 47 -5.75 4.67 -10.42
N ASP A 48 -7.05 4.61 -10.17
CA ASP A 48 -7.94 3.57 -10.67
C ASP A 48 -8.74 4.14 -11.86
N ASP A 49 -9.05 3.30 -12.85
CA ASP A 49 -9.74 3.72 -14.07
C ASP A 49 -11.14 4.30 -13.80
N GLN A 50 -11.75 4.03 -12.63
CA GLN A 50 -13.06 4.59 -12.25
C GLN A 50 -12.99 5.90 -11.43
N SER A 51 -11.82 6.32 -10.96
CA SER A 51 -11.69 7.42 -10.00
C SER A 51 -10.77 8.55 -10.50
N PHE A 52 -11.10 9.10 -11.67
CA PHE A 52 -10.39 10.27 -12.24
C PHE A 52 -10.36 11.50 -11.31
N PHE A 53 -11.23 11.55 -10.29
CA PHE A 53 -11.40 12.73 -9.44
C PHE A 53 -10.90 12.58 -7.99
N ARG A 54 -10.41 11.41 -7.57
CA ARG A 54 -9.90 11.22 -6.21
C ARG A 54 -8.64 10.35 -6.21
N PRO A 55 -7.44 10.96 -6.20
CA PRO A 55 -6.22 10.20 -5.96
C PRO A 55 -6.33 9.47 -4.62
N SER A 56 -6.20 8.15 -4.64
CA SER A 56 -6.19 7.34 -3.43
C SER A 56 -4.73 7.12 -3.04
N ILE A 57 -4.32 7.68 -1.90
CA ILE A 57 -2.97 7.47 -1.37
C ILE A 57 -3.02 6.13 -0.62
N CYS A 58 -2.26 5.15 -1.10
CA CYS A 58 -2.07 3.89 -0.41
C CYS A 58 -0.76 3.96 0.39
N PHE A 59 -0.89 3.96 1.72
CA PHE A 59 0.25 3.81 2.62
C PHE A 59 0.55 2.31 2.74
N CYS A 60 1.50 1.82 1.93
CA CYS A 60 2.06 0.50 2.13
C CYS A 60 3.24 0.64 3.09
N THR A 61 2.96 0.65 4.39
CA THR A 61 4.02 0.41 5.38
C THR A 61 4.48 -1.02 5.18
N LEU A 62 5.51 -1.20 4.36
CA LEU A 62 6.42 -2.35 4.40
C LEU A 62 7.15 -2.27 5.74
N ALA A 63 6.40 -2.54 6.81
CA ALA A 63 7.00 -3.00 8.04
C ALA A 63 7.64 -4.31 7.62
N GLU A 64 8.98 -4.33 7.53
CA GLU A 64 9.71 -5.58 7.63
C GLU A 64 9.02 -6.38 8.72
N HIS A 65 8.54 -7.56 8.34
CA HIS A 65 7.90 -8.50 9.25
C HIS A 65 8.98 -8.90 10.25
N VAL A 66 9.22 -8.07 11.27
CA VAL A 66 10.05 -8.43 12.42
C VAL A 66 9.19 -9.44 13.17
N PRO A 67 9.54 -10.74 13.15
CA PRO A 67 8.82 -11.70 13.95
C PRO A 67 8.94 -11.23 15.39
N ARG A 68 7.80 -10.95 16.04
CA ARG A 68 7.75 -10.82 17.49
C ARG A 68 8.11 -12.19 18.06
N THR A 69 9.40 -12.44 18.25
CA THR A 69 9.85 -13.48 19.18
C THR A 69 9.54 -12.94 20.57
N SER A 70 8.37 -13.30 21.09
CA SER A 70 8.15 -13.27 22.53
C SER A 70 9.13 -14.28 23.13
N SER A 71 9.89 -13.78 24.11
CA SER A 71 10.66 -14.55 25.07
C SER A 71 9.81 -15.61 25.79
#